data_AF-A0A4R1WDI3-F1
#
_entry.id   AF-A0A4R1WDI3-F1
#
_cell.length_a   1.000
_cell.length_b   1.000
_cell.length_c   1.000
_cell.angle_alpha   90.00
_cell.angle_beta   90.00
_cell.angle_gamma   90.00
#
_symmetry.space_group_name_H-M   'P 1'
#
loop_
_entity.id
_entity.type
_entity.pdbx_description
1 polymer ?
#
loop_
_entity_poly.entity_id
_entity_poly.type
_entity_poly.pdbx_seq_one_letter_code
_entity_poly.pdbx_strand_id
1 'polypeptide(L)'
;MNRRRFTTAALLAVSLLSAGCDPAADDKSGGPAQPRVLVMASNDGESLIGAPAVARFVDRVREVSGGRLTVRVVPSWQGGGSEARVIRDVAAGKADLGWSGTRAFDTVGVTAFQPLHAPFLVNSYAAQAAVVEDGVARDMLSGLDAKGLTGLALAADQLRMPAAAARPLLTPADFRGLRFGTVASTIQVQGLRALGAEPVTIAFLGPPDTDGLGALETMWWTYQDKAQHEWVPFVTANVMLWPRTVAVFANTDRLGRLDATTRDWVARAAADASTWSAVHASDQVSRQIQQVCGQGVRIATATPAQVDALRAAAEPVYVSLRADPALAKTLTRIETLVRSAGQAVTAPVPAACTHHPGDEARIAQPGRTLTGPAASGDLPPGSYRYAFSVDELLARGLDQHDAENNAGVTTWTLQAGRWHYVWKPAISGLNRPGAYTTCEGWYDVQGNTAWFTTTTKYDGGGCAPPTWSARWTAQGRTLSWTAVSVADFAYVWASKPWQRIS
;
A
#
# COMPACT_ATOMS: atom_id res chain seq x y z
N MET A 1 17.69 -65.37 -46.54
CA MET A 1 16.22 -65.24 -46.35
C MET A 1 15.87 -63.78 -46.20
N ASN A 2 14.99 -63.30 -47.09
CA ASN A 2 14.13 -62.08 -47.09
C ASN A 2 14.69 -60.72 -46.61
N ARG A 3 14.58 -59.61 -47.35
CA ARG A 3 14.07 -59.30 -48.71
C ARG A 3 14.54 -57.85 -49.03
N ARG A 4 15.13 -57.71 -50.21
CA ARG A 4 15.37 -56.55 -51.12
C ARG A 4 14.42 -55.34 -50.90
N ARG A 5 14.79 -54.07 -51.18
CA ARG A 5 15.05 -53.41 -52.50
C ARG A 5 15.66 -52.00 -52.23
N PHE A 6 16.81 -51.57 -52.78
CA PHE A 6 17.18 -51.14 -54.16
C PHE A 6 16.49 -49.86 -54.70
N THR A 7 17.36 -48.88 -55.05
CA THR A 7 17.31 -47.91 -56.18
C THR A 7 16.29 -46.75 -56.10
N THR A 8 16.54 -45.49 -56.51
CA THR A 8 17.51 -44.91 -57.47
C THR A 8 17.59 -43.39 -57.24
N ALA A 9 18.78 -42.80 -57.41
CA ALA A 9 18.95 -41.37 -57.63
C ALA A 9 18.57 -41.01 -59.07
N ALA A 10 17.92 -39.86 -59.28
CA ALA A 10 17.75 -39.25 -60.59
C ALA A 10 18.18 -37.77 -60.54
N LEU A 11 19.35 -37.51 -61.09
CA LEU A 11 19.78 -36.20 -61.58
C LEU A 11 19.01 -35.92 -62.89
N LEU A 12 18.43 -34.73 -63.01
CA LEU A 12 18.10 -34.15 -64.32
C LEU A 12 18.32 -32.65 -64.27
N ALA A 13 19.12 -32.21 -65.23
CA ALA A 13 19.69 -30.89 -65.38
C ALA A 13 18.84 -30.04 -66.35
N VAL A 14 18.80 -28.74 -66.03
CA VAL A 14 18.73 -27.56 -66.91
C VAL A 14 17.53 -27.40 -67.86
N SER A 15 16.78 -26.32 -67.61
CA SER A 15 16.34 -25.41 -68.68
C SER A 15 16.25 -23.98 -68.15
N LEU A 16 17.21 -23.16 -68.57
CA LEU A 16 17.15 -21.69 -68.50
C LEU A 16 16.00 -21.20 -69.40
N LEU A 17 15.06 -20.47 -68.81
CA LEU A 17 14.13 -19.60 -69.53
C LEU A 17 14.31 -18.19 -69.00
N SER A 18 15.06 -17.40 -69.75
CA SER A 18 15.19 -15.96 -69.64
C SER A 18 14.13 -15.28 -70.52
N ALA A 19 13.11 -14.68 -69.90
CA ALA A 19 12.24 -13.63 -70.43
C ALA A 19 11.28 -13.23 -69.29
N GLY A 20 11.07 -11.98 -68.89
CA GLY A 20 11.65 -10.68 -69.20
C GLY A 20 11.30 -9.74 -68.04
N CYS A 21 11.91 -8.57 -67.99
CA CYS A 21 11.52 -7.53 -67.04
C CYS A 21 10.10 -7.05 -67.31
N ASP A 22 9.27 -6.99 -66.27
CA ASP A 22 8.28 -5.92 -66.09
C ASP A 22 8.24 -5.52 -64.59
N PRO A 23 8.34 -4.22 -64.26
CA PRO A 23 8.40 -3.74 -62.88
C PRO A 23 7.01 -3.26 -62.44
N ALA A 24 6.15 -4.15 -61.95
CA ALA A 24 4.99 -3.80 -61.13
C ALA A 24 4.27 -5.07 -60.64
N ALA A 25 4.80 -5.69 -59.59
CA ALA A 25 4.02 -6.60 -58.78
C ALA A 25 4.00 -6.06 -57.36
N ASP A 26 2.95 -5.28 -57.09
CA ASP A 26 2.47 -4.96 -55.75
C ASP A 26 2.34 -6.28 -54.97
N ASP A 27 3.30 -6.53 -54.08
CA ASP A 27 3.28 -7.70 -53.19
C ASP A 27 2.29 -7.43 -52.05
N LYS A 28 0.99 -7.48 -52.38
CA LYS A 28 -0.12 -7.38 -51.42
C LYS A 28 -0.39 -8.74 -50.80
N SER A 29 0.54 -9.21 -49.96
CA SER A 29 0.22 -10.26 -48.99
C SER A 29 -0.49 -9.62 -47.78
N GLY A 30 -1.81 -9.45 -47.94
CA GLY A 30 -2.73 -8.85 -46.97
C GLY A 30 -3.03 -9.74 -45.74
N GLY A 31 -2.01 -10.13 -44.99
CA GLY A 31 -2.20 -10.46 -43.57
C GLY A 31 -2.40 -9.16 -42.77
N PRO A 32 -3.22 -9.13 -41.70
CA PRO A 32 -3.25 -7.96 -40.83
C PRO A 32 -1.83 -7.70 -40.32
N ALA A 33 -1.29 -6.51 -40.60
CA ALA A 33 0.02 -6.10 -40.12
C ALA A 33 0.09 -6.33 -38.62
N GLN A 34 1.12 -7.06 -38.16
CA GLN A 34 1.23 -7.35 -36.73
C GLN A 34 1.31 -6.02 -35.95
N PRO A 35 0.54 -5.86 -34.87
CA PRO A 35 0.55 -4.63 -34.08
C PRO A 35 1.97 -4.31 -33.60
N ARG A 36 2.36 -3.05 -33.73
CA ARG A 36 3.57 -2.57 -33.06
C ARG A 36 3.32 -2.61 -31.56
N VAL A 37 4.25 -3.21 -30.80
CA VAL A 37 4.14 -3.33 -29.34
C VAL A 37 5.15 -2.40 -28.68
N LEU A 38 4.69 -1.52 -27.79
CA LEU A 38 5.52 -0.77 -26.87
C LEU A 38 5.61 -1.51 -25.54
N VAL A 39 6.80 -1.63 -24.96
CA VAL A 39 7.01 -2.26 -23.66
C VAL A 39 6.94 -1.20 -22.57
N MET A 40 6.00 -1.36 -21.63
CA MET A 40 5.88 -0.51 -20.45
C MET A 40 6.42 -1.22 -19.21
N ALA A 41 7.42 -0.63 -18.57
CA ALA A 41 7.88 -1.06 -17.26
C ALA A 41 6.92 -0.57 -16.15
N SER A 42 6.51 -1.50 -15.27
CA SER A 42 5.62 -1.21 -14.14
C SER A 42 6.25 -1.70 -12.83
N ASN A 43 6.22 -0.84 -11.79
CA ASN A 43 6.63 -1.22 -10.44
C ASN A 43 5.52 -1.95 -9.66
N ASP A 44 4.26 -1.84 -10.08
CA ASP A 44 3.16 -2.57 -9.46
C ASP A 44 3.23 -4.08 -9.77
N GLY A 45 2.46 -4.84 -8.99
CA GLY A 45 2.29 -6.29 -9.16
C GLY A 45 1.64 -6.67 -10.49
N GLU A 46 1.03 -7.86 -10.57
CA GLU A 46 0.57 -8.47 -11.82
C GLU A 46 -0.48 -7.66 -12.62
N SER A 47 -1.03 -6.56 -12.08
CA SER A 47 -2.04 -5.73 -12.74
C SER A 47 -1.87 -4.23 -12.46
N LEU A 48 -2.54 -3.41 -13.28
CA LEU A 48 -2.64 -1.95 -13.13
C LEU A 48 -3.88 -1.51 -12.32
N ILE A 49 -4.49 -2.41 -11.54
CA ILE A 49 -5.71 -2.10 -10.76
C ILE A 49 -5.49 -0.91 -9.80
N GLY A 50 -4.28 -0.78 -9.24
CA GLY A 50 -3.87 0.34 -8.38
C GLY A 50 -3.44 1.61 -9.11
N ALA A 51 -3.56 1.64 -10.44
CA ALA A 51 -3.17 2.77 -11.29
C ALA A 51 -4.16 2.91 -12.48
N PRO A 52 -5.44 3.23 -12.22
CA PRO A 52 -6.50 3.16 -13.23
C PRO A 52 -6.26 4.10 -14.42
N ALA A 53 -5.64 5.25 -14.21
CA ALA A 53 -5.28 6.16 -15.32
C ALA A 53 -4.20 5.57 -16.24
N VAL A 54 -3.29 4.75 -15.71
CA VAL A 54 -2.28 4.05 -16.53
C VAL A 54 -2.95 2.93 -17.33
N ALA A 55 -3.89 2.20 -16.72
CA ALA A 55 -4.71 1.22 -17.43
C ALA A 55 -5.48 1.89 -18.57
N ARG A 56 -6.09 3.05 -18.31
CA ARG A 56 -6.78 3.87 -19.31
C ARG A 56 -5.85 4.26 -20.47
N PHE A 57 -4.63 4.69 -20.19
CA PHE A 57 -3.64 4.97 -21.23
C PHE A 57 -3.35 3.75 -22.12
N VAL A 58 -3.11 2.59 -21.51
CA VAL A 58 -2.81 1.32 -22.21
C VAL A 58 -3.96 0.94 -23.15
N ASP A 59 -5.20 0.98 -22.66
CA ASP A 59 -6.39 0.68 -23.46
C ASP A 59 -6.56 1.71 -24.58
N ARG A 60 -6.37 2.99 -24.27
CA ARG A 60 -6.61 4.07 -25.23
C ARG A 60 -5.61 4.04 -26.38
N VAL A 61 -4.36 3.65 -26.15
CA VAL A 61 -3.36 3.44 -27.22
C VAL A 61 -3.87 2.43 -28.26
N ARG A 62 -4.48 1.33 -27.82
CA ARG A 62 -5.05 0.33 -28.73
C ARG A 62 -6.26 0.89 -29.48
N GLU A 63 -7.16 1.57 -28.77
CA GLU A 63 -8.39 2.11 -29.36
C GLU A 63 -8.11 3.18 -30.43
N VAL A 64 -7.29 4.19 -30.11
CA VAL A 64 -7.03 5.31 -31.05
C VAL A 64 -6.22 4.88 -32.27
N SER A 65 -5.44 3.82 -32.14
CA SER A 65 -4.66 3.26 -33.26
C SER A 65 -5.45 2.26 -34.11
N GLY A 66 -6.67 1.88 -33.69
CA GLY A 66 -7.43 0.79 -34.31
C GLY A 66 -6.74 -0.56 -34.18
N GLY A 67 -6.01 -0.78 -33.08
CA GLY A 67 -5.25 -2.00 -32.80
C GLY A 67 -3.87 -2.09 -33.45
N ARG A 68 -3.43 -1.05 -34.19
CA ARG A 68 -2.10 -1.03 -34.84
C ARG A 68 -0.94 -0.79 -33.88
N LEU A 69 -1.23 -0.20 -32.72
CA LEU A 69 -0.28 0.02 -31.63
C LEU A 69 -0.86 -0.57 -30.35
N THR A 70 -0.06 -1.34 -29.61
CA THR A 70 -0.45 -1.86 -28.29
C THR A 70 0.66 -1.62 -27.28
N VAL A 71 0.29 -1.62 -25.99
CA VAL A 71 1.24 -1.54 -24.88
C VAL A 71 1.25 -2.87 -24.14
N ARG A 72 2.42 -3.51 -24.06
CA ARG A 72 2.64 -4.67 -23.21
C ARG A 72 3.23 -4.20 -21.89
N VAL A 73 2.42 -4.27 -20.85
CA VAL A 73 2.85 -3.97 -19.48
C VAL A 73 3.66 -5.15 -18.94
N VAL A 74 4.85 -4.86 -18.43
CA VAL A 74 5.69 -5.83 -17.73
C VAL A 74 5.60 -5.51 -16.24
N PRO A 75 4.80 -6.27 -15.47
CA PRO A 75 4.63 -6.06 -14.04
C PRO A 75 5.90 -6.43 -13.28
N SER A 76 6.02 -5.94 -12.04
CA SER A 76 7.13 -6.26 -11.14
C SER A 76 8.49 -6.15 -11.83
N TRP A 77 8.69 -5.06 -12.58
CA TRP A 77 9.82 -4.89 -13.50
C TRP A 77 11.15 -5.26 -12.83
N GLN A 78 11.83 -6.27 -13.41
CA GLN A 78 13.10 -6.82 -12.92
C GLN A 78 13.05 -7.34 -11.47
N GLY A 79 11.97 -8.03 -11.08
CA GLY A 79 11.83 -8.70 -9.79
C GLY A 79 11.27 -7.82 -8.67
N GLY A 80 10.36 -6.89 -9.00
CA GLY A 80 9.73 -6.00 -8.02
C GLY A 80 10.50 -4.70 -7.78
N GLY A 81 11.15 -4.15 -8.82
CA GLY A 81 11.94 -2.93 -8.73
C GLY A 81 11.17 -1.71 -8.21
N SER A 82 11.82 -0.91 -7.36
CA SER A 82 11.29 0.39 -6.91
C SER A 82 10.96 1.31 -8.09
N GLU A 83 10.06 2.29 -7.91
CA GLU A 83 9.75 3.33 -8.91
C GLU A 83 11.03 3.98 -9.49
N ALA A 84 12.00 4.28 -8.62
CA ALA A 84 13.29 4.83 -9.04
C ALA A 84 14.06 3.93 -10.04
N ARG A 85 13.92 2.59 -9.95
CA ARG A 85 14.50 1.65 -10.92
C ARG A 85 13.75 1.73 -12.24
N VAL A 86 12.42 1.73 -12.22
CA VAL A 86 11.60 1.87 -13.44
C VAL A 86 12.00 3.13 -14.20
N ILE A 87 12.09 4.28 -13.51
CA ILE A 87 12.49 5.55 -14.11
C ILE A 87 13.88 5.44 -14.77
N ARG A 88 14.88 4.91 -14.06
CA ARG A 88 16.24 4.75 -14.58
C ARG A 88 16.34 3.77 -15.75
N ASP A 89 15.61 2.66 -15.70
CA ASP A 89 15.67 1.63 -16.73
C ASP A 89 15.01 2.09 -18.04
N VAL A 90 13.93 2.85 -17.96
CA VAL A 90 13.32 3.50 -19.14
C VAL A 90 14.25 4.60 -19.67
N ALA A 91 14.85 5.41 -18.81
CA ALA A 91 15.86 6.40 -19.24
C ALA A 91 17.04 5.74 -19.97
N ALA A 92 17.50 4.59 -19.49
CA ALA A 92 18.52 3.76 -20.13
C ALA A 92 18.04 2.99 -21.37
N GLY A 93 16.77 3.14 -21.76
CA GLY A 93 16.20 2.51 -22.94
C GLY A 93 16.01 1.00 -22.81
N LYS A 94 15.85 0.45 -21.60
CA LYS A 94 15.50 -0.98 -21.39
C LYS A 94 14.02 -1.27 -21.61
N ALA A 95 13.18 -0.25 -21.52
CA ALA A 95 11.76 -0.27 -21.87
C ALA A 95 11.44 0.96 -22.72
N ASP A 96 10.34 0.92 -23.48
CA ASP A 96 9.90 2.05 -24.30
C ASP A 96 9.15 3.08 -23.45
N LEU A 97 8.33 2.59 -22.52
CA LEU A 97 7.46 3.37 -21.65
C LEU A 97 7.68 2.98 -20.18
N GLY A 98 7.31 3.88 -19.28
CA GLY A 98 7.22 3.62 -17.86
C GLY A 98 6.14 4.47 -17.22
N TRP A 99 5.78 4.10 -15.99
CA TRP A 99 4.99 4.95 -15.12
C TRP A 99 5.52 4.87 -13.69
N SER A 100 5.32 5.93 -12.91
CA SER A 100 5.72 6.00 -11.50
C SER A 100 4.96 7.11 -10.79
N GLY A 101 4.80 7.00 -9.46
CA GLY A 101 4.36 8.11 -8.65
C GLY A 101 5.32 9.29 -8.80
N THR A 102 4.77 10.48 -9.04
CA THR A 102 5.52 11.73 -9.24
C THR A 102 6.50 12.04 -8.10
N ARG A 103 6.16 11.64 -6.88
CA ARG A 103 7.01 11.80 -5.68
C ARG A 103 8.36 11.10 -5.79
N ALA A 104 8.46 10.01 -6.55
CA ALA A 104 9.65 9.19 -6.64
C ALA A 104 10.72 9.81 -7.54
N PHE A 105 10.34 10.78 -8.39
CA PHE A 105 11.24 11.43 -9.33
C PHE A 105 12.33 12.26 -8.64
N ASP A 106 12.08 12.79 -7.44
CA ASP A 106 13.09 13.52 -6.69
C ASP A 106 14.28 12.61 -6.29
N THR A 107 14.01 11.33 -6.04
CA THR A 107 15.03 10.32 -5.69
C THR A 107 15.98 9.96 -6.84
N VAL A 108 15.63 10.38 -8.06
CA VAL A 108 16.48 10.24 -9.27
C VAL A 108 16.92 11.61 -9.82
N GLY A 109 16.76 12.66 -9.02
CA GLY A 109 17.24 14.01 -9.31
C GLY A 109 16.36 14.79 -10.29
N VAL A 110 15.05 14.54 -10.33
CA VAL A 110 14.06 15.36 -11.02
C VAL A 110 13.18 16.05 -9.97
N THR A 111 13.43 17.34 -9.73
CA THR A 111 12.77 18.10 -8.66
C THR A 111 11.47 18.78 -9.10
N ALA A 112 11.16 18.78 -10.40
CA ALA A 112 10.03 19.54 -10.96
C ALA A 112 8.67 19.21 -10.32
N PHE A 113 8.48 17.98 -9.81
CA PHE A 113 7.25 17.58 -9.11
C PHE A 113 7.21 17.92 -7.63
N GLN A 114 8.31 18.36 -7.02
CA GLN A 114 8.37 18.60 -5.57
C GLN A 114 7.25 19.51 -5.01
N PRO A 115 6.88 20.62 -5.68
CA PRO A 115 5.79 21.48 -5.20
C PRO A 115 4.44 20.76 -5.12
N LEU A 116 4.19 19.74 -5.95
CA LEU A 116 2.95 18.96 -5.94
C LEU A 116 2.78 18.14 -4.65
N HIS A 117 3.89 17.83 -3.97
CA HIS A 117 3.93 17.06 -2.73
C HIS A 117 4.09 17.92 -1.49
N ALA A 118 3.99 19.25 -1.62
CA ALA A 118 3.99 20.15 -0.48
C ALA A 118 2.86 19.74 0.51
N PRO A 119 3.16 19.54 1.80
CA PRO A 119 2.17 19.03 2.75
C PRO A 119 0.92 19.90 2.80
N PHE A 120 -0.26 19.27 2.73
CA PHE A 120 -1.58 19.92 2.84
C PHE A 120 -1.96 20.89 1.72
N LEU A 121 -1.15 21.01 0.65
CA LEU A 121 -1.40 21.94 -0.46
C LEU A 121 -2.57 21.47 -1.33
N VAL A 122 -2.38 20.36 -2.04
CA VAL A 122 -3.44 19.75 -2.86
C VAL A 122 -4.24 18.81 -1.96
N ASN A 123 -5.35 19.35 -1.45
CA ASN A 123 -6.14 18.74 -0.38
C ASN A 123 -7.56 18.33 -0.83
N SER A 124 -7.87 18.40 -2.12
CA SER A 124 -9.15 18.01 -2.67
C SER A 124 -9.00 17.46 -4.08
N TYR A 125 -9.95 16.61 -4.49
CA TYR A 125 -9.98 16.08 -5.86
C TYR A 125 -10.17 17.17 -6.89
N ALA A 126 -10.95 18.21 -6.59
CA ALA A 126 -11.11 19.38 -7.46
C ALA A 126 -9.79 20.16 -7.61
N ALA A 127 -9.03 20.35 -6.53
CA ALA A 127 -7.73 21.01 -6.59
C ALA A 127 -6.72 20.17 -7.39
N GLN A 128 -6.72 18.85 -7.21
CA GLN A 128 -5.87 17.95 -7.96
C GLN A 128 -6.21 17.94 -9.46
N ALA A 129 -7.50 17.90 -9.79
CA ALA A 129 -7.99 18.02 -11.16
C ALA A 129 -7.51 19.33 -11.80
N ALA A 130 -7.70 20.46 -11.12
CA ALA A 130 -7.25 21.77 -11.60
C ALA A 130 -5.73 21.82 -11.87
N VAL A 131 -4.91 21.14 -11.06
CA VAL A 131 -3.46 21.04 -11.30
C VAL A 131 -3.12 20.16 -12.50
N VAL A 132 -3.79 19.02 -12.65
CA VAL A 132 -3.58 18.07 -13.75
C VAL A 132 -3.99 18.67 -15.10
N GLU A 133 -5.06 19.46 -15.12
CA GLU A 133 -5.59 20.08 -16.34
C GLU A 133 -4.88 21.40 -16.72
N ASP A 134 -4.13 22.00 -15.80
CA ASP A 134 -3.43 23.26 -16.03
C ASP A 134 -2.10 23.08 -16.78
N GLY A 135 -1.63 24.17 -17.41
CA GLY A 135 -0.31 24.23 -18.06
C GLY A 135 0.85 23.83 -17.14
N VAL A 136 0.73 24.02 -15.82
CA VAL A 136 1.74 23.60 -14.84
C VAL A 136 2.05 22.09 -14.89
N ALA A 137 1.09 21.25 -15.27
CA ALA A 137 1.33 19.82 -15.45
C ALA A 137 2.36 19.54 -16.55
N ARG A 138 2.25 20.26 -17.67
CA ARG A 138 3.21 20.16 -18.79
C ARG A 138 4.58 20.72 -18.39
N ASP A 139 4.62 21.83 -17.66
CA ASP A 139 5.87 22.40 -17.15
C ASP A 139 6.60 21.39 -16.24
N MET A 140 5.89 20.73 -15.32
CA MET A 140 6.48 19.69 -14.47
C MET A 140 6.97 18.48 -15.28
N LEU A 141 6.20 18.03 -16.28
CA LEU A 141 6.58 16.92 -17.16
C LEU A 141 7.81 17.24 -18.03
N SER A 142 8.03 18.51 -18.41
CA SER A 142 9.24 18.90 -19.15
C SER A 142 10.53 18.70 -18.34
N GLY A 143 10.43 18.67 -17.00
CA GLY A 143 11.57 18.40 -16.12
C GLY A 143 12.18 17.01 -16.30
N LEU A 144 11.48 16.09 -16.97
CA LEU A 144 11.97 14.76 -17.31
C LEU A 144 13.00 14.77 -18.45
N ASP A 145 12.99 15.80 -19.32
CA ASP A 145 13.81 15.85 -20.53
C ASP A 145 15.32 15.74 -20.20
N ALA A 146 15.75 16.31 -19.08
CA ALA A 146 17.12 16.24 -18.59
C ALA A 146 17.59 14.82 -18.23
N LYS A 147 16.67 13.84 -18.17
CA LYS A 147 16.95 12.42 -17.92
C LYS A 147 16.77 11.56 -19.18
N GLY A 148 16.58 12.16 -20.36
CA GLY A 148 16.30 11.43 -21.60
C GLY A 148 14.91 10.77 -21.57
N LEU A 149 13.99 11.38 -20.84
CA LEU A 149 12.62 10.92 -20.67
C LEU A 149 11.66 11.99 -21.17
N THR A 150 10.70 11.60 -21.99
CA THR A 150 9.59 12.47 -22.41
C THR A 150 8.38 12.18 -21.52
N GLY A 151 7.96 13.16 -20.73
CA GLY A 151 6.72 13.09 -19.96
C GLY A 151 5.49 13.11 -20.88
N LEU A 152 4.64 12.10 -20.79
CA LEU A 152 3.46 11.92 -21.65
C LEU A 152 2.18 12.40 -20.97
N ALA A 153 1.95 12.00 -19.72
CA ALA A 153 0.77 12.38 -18.95
C ALA A 153 1.12 12.55 -17.48
N LEU A 154 0.48 13.53 -16.84
CA LEU A 154 0.36 13.63 -15.39
C LEU A 154 -1.07 13.24 -15.06
N ALA A 155 -1.26 12.16 -14.31
CA ALA A 155 -2.58 11.66 -13.98
C ALA A 155 -2.88 11.84 -12.49
N ALA A 156 -4.13 12.23 -12.21
CA ALA A 156 -4.70 12.21 -10.87
C ALA A 156 -4.98 10.77 -10.40
N ASP A 157 -4.96 10.61 -9.09
CA ASP A 157 -5.28 9.38 -8.36
C ASP A 157 -5.74 9.80 -6.95
N GLN A 158 -5.99 8.85 -6.05
CA GLN A 158 -6.49 9.15 -4.72
C GLN A 158 -5.58 10.07 -3.90
N LEU A 159 -6.18 10.82 -2.97
CA LEU A 159 -5.45 11.62 -2.00
C LEU A 159 -4.92 10.75 -0.87
N ARG A 160 -3.78 11.15 -0.30
CA ARG A 160 -3.15 10.43 0.79
C ARG A 160 -3.47 11.05 2.14
N MET A 161 -3.85 10.21 3.10
CA MET A 161 -4.18 10.55 4.47
C MET A 161 -3.34 9.75 5.47
N PRO A 162 -3.20 10.22 6.73
CA PRO A 162 -2.59 9.42 7.76
C PRO A 162 -3.54 8.34 8.28
N ALA A 163 -2.99 7.14 8.48
CA ALA A 163 -3.59 6.08 9.26
C ALA A 163 -2.63 5.68 10.40
N ALA A 164 -3.17 5.39 11.58
CA ALA A 164 -2.40 5.16 12.80
C ALA A 164 -2.91 3.97 13.60
N ALA A 165 -1.98 3.34 14.31
CA ALA A 165 -2.22 2.16 15.13
C ALA A 165 -2.99 2.50 16.42
N ALA A 166 -2.56 3.56 17.10
CA ALA A 166 -2.96 3.85 18.47
C ALA A 166 -4.17 4.79 18.60
N ARG A 167 -4.22 5.83 17.77
CA ARG A 167 -5.20 6.92 17.83
C ARG A 167 -5.17 7.74 16.55
N PRO A 168 -6.23 8.50 16.22
CA PRO A 168 -6.20 9.42 15.09
C PRO A 168 -5.09 10.47 15.23
N LEU A 169 -4.54 10.94 14.09
CA LEU A 169 -3.51 11.98 14.08
C LEU A 169 -4.15 13.33 13.73
N LEU A 170 -4.46 14.12 14.75
CA LEU A 170 -5.23 15.35 14.62
C LEU A 170 -4.37 16.61 14.73
N THR A 171 -3.27 16.55 15.47
CA THR A 171 -2.40 17.70 15.77
C THR A 171 -0.93 17.34 15.59
N PRO A 172 -0.01 18.32 15.48
CA PRO A 172 1.43 18.03 15.44
C PRO A 172 1.93 17.20 16.64
N ALA A 173 1.29 17.31 17.81
CA ALA A 173 1.64 16.51 18.98
C ALA A 173 1.39 15.00 18.77
N ASP A 174 0.45 14.63 17.91
CA ASP A 174 0.14 13.23 17.62
C ASP A 174 1.19 12.58 16.70
N PHE A 175 1.92 13.37 15.92
CA PHE A 175 3.00 12.91 15.05
C PHE A 175 4.36 12.81 15.76
N ARG A 176 4.54 13.50 16.91
CA ARG A 176 5.86 13.64 17.56
C ARG A 176 6.47 12.29 17.95
N GLY A 177 7.67 11.99 17.43
CA GLY A 177 8.41 10.75 17.69
C GLY A 177 7.75 9.50 17.12
N LEU A 178 6.70 9.66 16.31
CA LEU A 178 5.97 8.55 15.73
C LEU A 178 6.76 8.00 14.54
N ARG A 179 7.13 6.71 14.61
CA ARG A 179 7.66 5.99 13.45
C ARG A 179 6.57 5.93 12.37
N PHE A 180 6.73 6.72 11.32
CA PHE A 180 5.71 6.97 10.31
C PHE A 180 6.13 6.41 8.95
N GLY A 181 5.43 5.40 8.47
CA GLY A 181 5.67 4.79 7.16
C GLY A 181 5.35 5.74 6.02
N THR A 182 6.30 5.93 5.12
CA THR A 182 6.12 6.68 3.87
C THR A 182 6.86 5.98 2.75
N VAL A 183 6.47 6.23 1.52
CA VAL A 183 7.15 5.70 0.34
C VAL A 183 8.25 6.68 -0.11
N ALA A 184 9.15 6.22 -0.99
CA ALA A 184 10.35 6.98 -1.33
C ALA A 184 10.02 8.36 -1.93
N SER A 185 10.39 9.42 -1.21
CA SER A 185 10.27 10.82 -1.61
C SER A 185 11.02 11.71 -0.63
N THR A 186 11.76 12.71 -1.13
CA THR A 186 12.45 13.69 -0.31
C THR A 186 11.47 14.65 0.38
N ILE A 187 10.49 15.16 -0.37
CA ILE A 187 9.53 16.15 0.15
C ILE A 187 8.58 15.56 1.19
N GLN A 188 8.10 14.33 0.98
CA GLN A 188 7.21 13.69 1.96
C GLN A 188 7.94 13.39 3.27
N VAL A 189 9.19 12.93 3.20
CA VAL A 189 10.05 12.72 4.38
C VAL A 189 10.28 14.05 5.13
N GLN A 190 10.55 15.14 4.41
CA GLN A 190 10.69 16.47 5.03
C GLN A 190 9.39 16.94 5.68
N GLY A 191 8.25 16.75 5.02
CA GLY A 191 6.93 17.07 5.56
C GLY A 191 6.63 16.34 6.86
N LEU A 192 6.88 15.03 6.90
CA LEU A 192 6.68 14.23 8.11
C LEU A 192 7.63 14.63 9.24
N ARG A 193 8.89 14.94 8.94
CA ARG A 193 9.83 15.49 9.93
C ARG A 193 9.38 16.85 10.47
N ALA A 194 8.83 17.70 9.62
CA ALA A 194 8.29 19.00 10.03
C ALA A 194 7.09 18.85 10.99
N LEU A 195 6.28 17.79 10.81
CA LEU A 195 5.24 17.40 11.76
C LEU A 195 5.78 16.78 13.07
N GLY A 196 7.08 16.49 13.15
CA GLY A 196 7.74 15.89 14.31
C GLY A 196 7.79 14.36 14.29
N ALA A 197 7.37 13.71 13.21
CA ALA A 197 7.45 12.26 13.06
C ALA A 197 8.87 11.79 12.70
N GLU A 198 9.09 10.49 12.85
CA GLU A 198 10.29 9.78 12.41
C GLU A 198 9.94 8.96 11.14
N PRO A 199 10.21 9.48 9.93
CA PRO A 199 9.77 8.81 8.71
C PRO A 199 10.58 7.55 8.46
N VAL A 200 9.88 6.47 8.11
CA VAL A 200 10.47 5.20 7.70
C VAL A 200 10.06 4.96 6.25
N THR A 201 11.05 4.95 5.36
CA THR A 201 10.80 4.63 3.94
C THR A 201 10.51 3.14 3.79
N ILE A 202 9.31 2.83 3.30
CA ILE A 202 8.85 1.45 3.05
C ILE A 202 8.70 1.20 1.55
N ALA A 203 9.04 -0.01 1.12
CA ALA A 203 8.96 -0.39 -0.29
C ALA A 203 7.52 -0.78 -0.66
N PHE A 204 6.81 -1.36 0.30
CA PHE A 204 5.43 -1.82 0.19
C PHE A 204 4.62 -1.34 1.40
N LEU A 205 3.37 -0.96 1.17
CA LEU A 205 2.46 -0.46 2.20
C LEU A 205 1.67 -1.61 2.85
N GLY A 206 2.34 -2.70 3.23
CA GLY A 206 1.73 -3.91 3.79
C GLY A 206 2.57 -4.58 4.89
N PRO A 207 2.07 -5.68 5.50
CA PRO A 207 2.49 -6.17 6.81
C PRO A 207 4.01 -6.31 7.06
N PRO A 208 4.84 -6.95 6.21
CA PRO A 208 6.26 -7.13 6.54
C PRO A 208 7.04 -5.82 6.60
N ASP A 209 6.62 -4.81 5.84
CA ASP A 209 7.28 -3.51 5.77
C ASP A 209 6.76 -2.53 6.83
N THR A 210 5.59 -2.81 7.40
CA THR A 210 4.92 -1.96 8.38
C THR A 210 5.18 -2.35 9.83
N ASP A 211 5.99 -3.39 10.05
CA ASP A 211 6.32 -3.89 11.39
C ASP A 211 6.98 -2.79 12.26
N GLY A 212 6.34 -2.53 13.41
CA GLY A 212 6.79 -1.53 14.39
C GLY A 212 6.56 -0.07 13.98
N LEU A 213 5.82 0.19 12.90
CA LEU A 213 5.33 1.51 12.58
C LEU A 213 4.14 1.87 13.48
N GLY A 214 4.08 3.12 13.92
CA GLY A 214 2.93 3.65 14.66
C GLY A 214 1.86 4.28 13.76
N ALA A 215 2.26 4.65 12.54
CA ALA A 215 1.38 5.19 11.50
C ALA A 215 2.00 5.03 10.13
N LEU A 216 1.21 5.28 9.09
CA LEU A 216 1.64 5.37 7.71
C LEU A 216 0.75 6.32 6.91
N GLU A 217 1.26 6.82 5.80
CA GLU A 217 0.43 7.47 4.78
C GLU A 217 -0.25 6.42 3.89
N THR A 218 -1.52 6.62 3.58
CA THR A 218 -2.30 5.70 2.76
C THR A 218 -3.32 6.43 1.89
N MET A 219 -4.00 5.68 1.02
CA MET A 219 -5.20 6.09 0.30
C MET A 219 -6.23 4.98 0.41
N TRP A 220 -7.53 5.28 0.28
CA TRP A 220 -8.60 4.31 0.53
C TRP A 220 -8.46 2.99 -0.23
N TRP A 221 -8.04 3.03 -1.51
CA TRP A 221 -7.77 1.82 -2.28
C TRP A 221 -6.66 0.97 -1.66
N THR A 222 -5.51 1.55 -1.32
CA THR A 222 -4.39 0.82 -0.69
C THR A 222 -4.75 0.34 0.71
N TYR A 223 -5.49 1.14 1.47
CA TYR A 223 -5.93 0.80 2.81
C TYR A 223 -6.80 -0.46 2.82
N GLN A 224 -7.72 -0.57 1.85
CA GLN A 224 -8.54 -1.76 1.66
C GLN A 224 -7.74 -2.93 1.06
N ASP A 225 -7.05 -2.71 -0.06
CA ASP A 225 -6.36 -3.76 -0.83
C ASP A 225 -5.28 -4.45 0.00
N LYS A 226 -4.64 -3.72 0.91
CA LYS A 226 -3.60 -4.27 1.79
C LYS A 226 -4.12 -4.68 3.16
N ALA A 227 -5.42 -4.60 3.42
CA ALA A 227 -6.00 -4.89 4.73
C ALA A 227 -5.37 -4.06 5.87
N GLN A 228 -5.01 -2.81 5.61
CA GLN A 228 -4.26 -1.98 6.57
C GLN A 228 -5.05 -1.68 7.86
N HIS A 229 -6.36 -1.84 7.83
CA HIS A 229 -7.23 -1.75 9.01
C HIS A 229 -6.84 -2.72 10.13
N GLU A 230 -6.18 -3.84 9.80
CA GLU A 230 -5.70 -4.81 10.79
C GLU A 230 -4.56 -4.25 11.67
N TRP A 231 -3.85 -3.20 11.22
CA TRP A 231 -2.73 -2.62 11.98
C TRP A 231 -2.74 -1.10 12.16
N VAL A 232 -3.44 -0.35 11.31
CA VAL A 232 -3.65 1.09 11.48
C VAL A 232 -5.15 1.41 11.44
N PRO A 233 -5.92 1.00 12.47
CA PRO A 233 -7.38 1.07 12.47
C PRO A 233 -7.93 2.48 12.63
N PHE A 234 -7.09 3.49 12.91
CA PHE A 234 -7.51 4.88 13.01
C PHE A 234 -7.10 5.66 11.76
N VAL A 235 -8.06 6.27 11.07
CA VAL A 235 -7.79 7.09 9.89
C VAL A 235 -8.26 8.52 10.15
N THR A 236 -7.47 9.53 9.77
CA THR A 236 -7.93 10.93 9.82
C THR A 236 -8.26 11.41 8.41
N ALA A 237 -9.54 11.34 8.05
CA ALA A 237 -9.98 11.37 6.66
C ALA A 237 -9.90 12.75 5.96
N ASN A 238 -9.89 13.84 6.71
CA ASN A 238 -9.81 15.21 6.15
C ASN A 238 -8.41 15.83 6.25
N VAL A 239 -7.43 15.10 6.77
CA VAL A 239 -6.03 15.51 6.78
C VAL A 239 -5.37 14.91 5.54
N MET A 240 -5.50 15.63 4.42
CA MET A 240 -4.84 15.24 3.16
C MET A 240 -3.38 15.68 3.21
N LEU A 241 -2.47 14.72 3.39
CA LEU A 241 -1.04 14.98 3.46
C LEU A 241 -0.53 15.49 2.10
N TRP A 242 -0.92 14.81 1.02
CA TRP A 242 -0.55 15.14 -0.37
C TRP A 242 -1.37 14.28 -1.36
N PRO A 243 -1.41 14.64 -2.65
CA PRO A 243 -2.05 13.81 -3.66
C PRO A 243 -1.15 12.62 -4.04
N ARG A 244 -1.74 11.50 -4.47
CA ARG A 244 -1.04 10.57 -5.35
C ARG A 244 -1.27 11.04 -6.78
N THR A 245 -0.20 11.40 -7.47
CA THR A 245 -0.24 11.63 -8.91
C THR A 245 0.78 10.71 -9.58
N VAL A 246 0.48 10.31 -10.81
CA VAL A 246 1.31 9.40 -11.58
C VAL A 246 1.81 10.11 -12.83
N ALA A 247 3.09 9.95 -13.15
CA ALA A 247 3.61 10.33 -14.46
C ALA A 247 3.69 9.10 -15.35
N VAL A 248 3.13 9.18 -16.56
CA VAL A 248 3.42 8.25 -17.66
C VAL A 248 4.50 8.91 -18.53
N PHE A 249 5.55 8.16 -18.86
CA PHE A 249 6.71 8.69 -19.57
C PHE A 249 7.29 7.67 -20.55
N ALA A 250 8.02 8.17 -21.54
CA ALA A 250 8.72 7.37 -22.54
C ALA A 250 10.21 7.64 -22.52
N ASN A 251 11.01 6.68 -22.96
CA ASN A 251 12.37 6.96 -23.38
C ASN A 251 12.34 7.88 -24.62
N THR A 252 13.02 9.03 -24.57
CA THR A 252 12.95 10.06 -25.62
C THR A 252 13.40 9.54 -26.98
N ASP A 253 14.51 8.79 -27.04
CA ASP A 253 15.04 8.26 -28.30
C ASP A 253 14.11 7.21 -28.93
N ARG A 254 13.56 6.31 -28.10
CA ARG A 254 12.62 5.28 -28.57
C ARG A 254 11.32 5.90 -29.07
N LEU A 255 10.80 6.90 -28.36
CA LEU A 255 9.63 7.68 -28.80
C LEU A 255 9.92 8.41 -30.12
N GLY A 256 11.12 9.00 -30.26
CA GLY A 256 11.55 9.72 -31.46
C GLY A 256 11.66 8.84 -32.72
N ARG A 257 11.88 7.53 -32.57
CA ARG A 257 11.89 6.54 -33.67
C ARG A 257 10.50 6.12 -34.14
N LEU A 258 9.44 6.58 -33.48
CA LEU A 258 8.07 6.37 -33.95
C LEU A 258 7.75 7.40 -35.04
N ASP A 259 7.02 6.97 -36.08
CA ASP A 259 6.49 7.90 -37.07
C ASP A 259 5.50 8.90 -36.43
N ALA A 260 5.19 9.98 -37.15
CA ALA A 260 4.32 11.05 -36.65
C ALA A 260 2.94 10.54 -36.24
N THR A 261 2.36 9.61 -37.00
CA THR A 261 1.03 9.04 -36.73
C THR A 261 1.04 8.21 -35.44
N THR A 262 2.06 7.40 -35.24
CA THR A 262 2.22 6.58 -34.04
C THR A 262 2.47 7.46 -32.80
N ARG A 263 3.25 8.53 -32.93
CA ARG A 263 3.43 9.52 -31.85
C ARG A 263 2.13 10.25 -31.51
N ASP A 264 1.32 10.62 -32.50
CA ASP A 264 0.00 11.22 -32.29
C ASP A 264 -0.93 10.30 -31.48
N TRP A 265 -0.96 9.00 -31.80
CA TRP A 265 -1.74 8.03 -31.03
C TRP A 265 -1.33 7.96 -29.56
N VAL A 266 -0.02 7.92 -29.29
CA VAL A 266 0.51 7.93 -27.92
C VAL A 266 0.12 9.22 -27.19
N ALA A 267 0.29 10.38 -27.84
CA ALA A 267 -0.05 11.67 -27.26
C ALA A 267 -1.55 11.81 -26.96
N ARG A 268 -2.42 11.36 -27.86
CA ARG A 268 -3.88 11.37 -27.67
C ARG A 268 -4.31 10.42 -26.55
N ALA A 269 -3.71 9.25 -26.45
CA ALA A 269 -3.98 8.31 -25.36
C ALA A 269 -3.52 8.88 -24.01
N ALA A 270 -2.38 9.56 -23.98
CA ALA A 270 -1.86 10.22 -22.78
C ALA A 270 -2.75 11.39 -22.33
N ALA A 271 -3.20 12.23 -23.26
CA ALA A 271 -4.15 13.31 -22.97
C ALA A 271 -5.48 12.79 -22.44
N ASP A 272 -6.04 11.74 -23.06
CA ASP A 272 -7.27 11.09 -22.60
C ASP A 272 -7.13 10.54 -21.18
N ALA A 273 -6.03 9.84 -20.87
CA ALA A 273 -5.77 9.33 -19.53
C ALA A 273 -5.66 10.45 -18.48
N SER A 274 -5.00 11.56 -18.82
CA SER A 274 -4.87 12.75 -17.97
C SER A 274 -6.25 13.35 -17.65
N THR A 275 -7.06 13.66 -18.68
CA THR A 275 -8.40 14.23 -18.52
C THR A 275 -9.35 13.27 -17.81
N TRP A 276 -9.33 11.99 -18.16
CA TRP A 276 -10.14 10.98 -17.50
C TRP A 276 -9.81 10.91 -16.00
N SER A 277 -8.52 10.92 -15.64
CA SER A 277 -8.10 10.83 -14.24
C SER A 277 -8.58 12.01 -13.39
N ALA A 278 -8.64 13.23 -13.95
CA ALA A 278 -9.09 14.43 -13.26
C ALA A 278 -10.55 14.31 -12.76
N VAL A 279 -11.37 13.53 -13.45
CA VAL A 279 -12.78 13.30 -13.09
C VAL A 279 -12.95 12.05 -12.22
N HIS A 280 -12.19 10.99 -12.49
CA HIS A 280 -12.46 9.66 -11.94
C HIS A 280 -11.62 9.27 -10.72
N ALA A 281 -10.70 10.12 -10.27
CA ALA A 281 -9.80 9.84 -9.13
C ALA A 281 -10.54 9.50 -7.82
N SER A 282 -11.77 10.00 -7.63
CA SER A 282 -12.56 9.79 -6.41
C SER A 282 -13.70 8.76 -6.52
N ASP A 283 -13.95 8.17 -7.69
CA ASP A 283 -15.17 7.38 -7.97
C ASP A 283 -15.43 6.25 -6.98
N GLN A 284 -14.36 5.64 -6.49
CA GLN A 284 -14.44 4.46 -5.62
C GLN A 284 -14.42 4.83 -4.14
N VAL A 285 -14.03 6.06 -3.78
CA VAL A 285 -13.70 6.47 -2.41
C VAL A 285 -14.85 6.23 -1.44
N SER A 286 -16.06 6.67 -1.78
CA SER A 286 -17.23 6.49 -0.91
C SER A 286 -17.54 5.01 -0.65
N ARG A 287 -17.38 4.16 -1.67
CA ARG A 287 -17.61 2.71 -1.52
C ARG A 287 -16.53 2.06 -0.66
N GLN A 288 -15.27 2.45 -0.85
CA GLN A 288 -14.14 1.94 -0.07
C GLN A 288 -14.28 2.31 1.40
N ILE A 289 -14.68 3.56 1.70
CA ILE A 289 -14.98 4.00 3.07
C ILE A 289 -16.07 3.11 3.70
N GLN A 290 -17.16 2.82 2.99
CA GLN A 290 -18.23 1.94 3.50
C GLN A 290 -17.74 0.52 3.77
N GLN A 291 -16.88 -0.01 2.89
CA GLN A 291 -16.33 -1.37 3.06
C GLN A 291 -15.44 -1.45 4.30
N VAL A 292 -14.51 -0.51 4.47
CA VAL A 292 -13.58 -0.53 5.61
C VAL A 292 -14.27 -0.14 6.93
N CYS A 293 -15.37 0.62 6.86
CA CYS A 293 -16.24 0.88 8.01
C CYS A 293 -16.79 -0.42 8.62
N GLY A 294 -17.18 -1.38 7.77
CA GLY A 294 -17.61 -2.71 8.20
C GLY A 294 -16.50 -3.59 8.78
N GLN A 295 -15.22 -3.17 8.65
CA GLN A 295 -14.04 -3.89 9.10
C GLN A 295 -13.47 -3.35 10.44
N GLY A 296 -14.24 -2.54 11.16
CA GLY A 296 -13.90 -2.08 12.52
C GLY A 296 -13.01 -0.83 12.59
N VAL A 297 -12.76 -0.19 11.46
CA VAL A 297 -11.99 1.07 11.35
C VAL A 297 -12.70 2.21 12.09
N ARG A 298 -11.91 3.15 12.64
CA ARG A 298 -12.40 4.40 13.19
C ARG A 298 -11.85 5.58 12.43
N ILE A 299 -12.77 6.37 11.89
CA ILE A 299 -12.46 7.47 11.00
C ILE A 299 -12.75 8.77 11.74
N ALA A 300 -11.70 9.54 11.98
CA ALA A 300 -11.77 10.86 12.58
C ALA A 300 -11.75 11.96 11.52
N THR A 301 -12.29 13.10 11.91
CA THR A 301 -12.25 14.35 11.15
C THR A 301 -11.62 15.42 12.05
N ALA A 302 -10.47 15.95 11.65
CA ALA A 302 -9.82 17.05 12.32
C ALA A 302 -10.64 18.34 12.19
N THR A 303 -10.64 19.17 13.22
CA THR A 303 -11.25 20.51 13.17
C THR A 303 -10.44 21.45 12.28
N PRO A 304 -11.02 22.57 11.81
CA PRO A 304 -10.27 23.56 11.04
C PRO A 304 -8.99 24.04 11.76
N ALA A 305 -9.08 24.33 13.06
CA ALA A 305 -7.93 24.75 13.87
C ALA A 305 -6.84 23.68 13.96
N GLN A 306 -7.21 22.40 14.00
CA GLN A 306 -6.28 21.27 13.98
C GLN A 306 -5.57 21.16 12.63
N VAL A 307 -6.31 21.27 11.52
CA VAL A 307 -5.73 21.30 10.17
C VAL A 307 -4.78 22.49 10.01
N ASP A 308 -5.14 23.67 10.50
CA ASP A 308 -4.29 24.86 10.43
C ASP A 308 -3.02 24.72 11.27
N ALA A 309 -3.09 24.07 12.45
CA ALA A 309 -1.90 23.76 13.24
C ALA A 309 -0.95 22.78 12.51
N LEU A 310 -1.49 21.79 11.81
CA LEU A 310 -0.70 20.87 10.98
C LEU A 310 -0.03 21.60 9.81
N ARG A 311 -0.77 22.49 9.13
CA ARG A 311 -0.21 23.34 8.06
C ARG A 311 0.92 24.22 8.55
N ALA A 312 0.73 24.89 9.69
CA ALA A 312 1.75 25.75 10.29
C ALA A 312 3.03 24.96 10.62
N ALA A 313 2.91 23.73 11.12
CA ALA A 313 4.05 22.87 11.39
C ALA A 313 4.82 22.47 10.12
N ALA A 314 4.17 22.44 8.95
CA ALA A 314 4.80 22.11 7.67
C ALA A 314 5.44 23.31 6.93
N GLU A 315 5.31 24.55 7.45
CA GLU A 315 5.85 25.76 6.81
C GLU A 315 7.35 25.66 6.42
N PRO A 316 8.24 25.01 7.21
CA PRO A 316 9.64 24.86 6.81
C PRO A 316 9.83 24.19 5.42
N VAL A 317 8.92 23.31 5.01
CA VAL A 317 8.95 22.69 3.68
C VAL A 317 8.62 23.71 2.59
N TYR A 318 7.63 24.57 2.82
CA TYR A 318 7.27 25.64 1.89
C TYR A 318 8.40 26.66 1.74
N VAL A 319 9.06 27.03 2.84
CA VAL A 319 10.25 27.88 2.81
C VAL A 319 11.35 27.25 1.95
N SER A 320 11.61 25.95 2.12
CA SER A 320 12.60 25.24 1.31
C SER A 320 12.23 25.20 -0.18
N LEU A 321 10.96 24.99 -0.52
CA LEU A 321 10.48 24.99 -1.91
C LEU A 321 10.58 26.38 -2.54
N ARG A 322 10.27 27.44 -1.79
CA ARG A 322 10.34 28.83 -2.27
C ARG A 322 11.77 29.34 -2.47
N ALA A 323 12.77 28.68 -1.88
CA ALA A 323 14.17 29.05 -2.03
C ALA A 323 14.73 28.79 -3.44
N ASP A 324 14.14 27.84 -4.19
CA ASP A 324 14.45 27.60 -5.60
C ASP A 324 13.45 28.38 -6.49
N PRO A 325 13.90 29.30 -7.37
CA PRO A 325 13.00 30.12 -8.19
C PRO A 325 12.07 29.33 -9.12
N ALA A 326 12.54 28.20 -9.67
CA ALA A 326 11.73 27.36 -10.56
C ALA A 326 10.65 26.63 -9.76
N LEU A 327 11.01 26.08 -8.59
CA LEU A 327 10.04 25.44 -7.70
C LEU A 327 9.05 26.45 -7.12
N ALA A 328 9.50 27.66 -6.76
CA ALA A 328 8.65 28.74 -6.27
C ALA A 328 7.57 29.13 -7.30
N LYS A 329 7.94 29.26 -8.58
CA LYS A 329 6.99 29.55 -9.66
C LYS A 329 5.91 28.47 -9.75
N THR A 330 6.30 27.20 -9.78
CA THR A 330 5.39 26.05 -9.83
C THR A 330 4.49 26.02 -8.59
N LEU A 331 5.06 26.21 -7.40
CA LEU A 331 4.34 26.25 -6.13
C LEU A 331 3.25 27.33 -6.13
N THR A 332 3.59 28.57 -6.51
CA THR A 332 2.63 29.69 -6.58
C THR A 332 1.50 29.42 -7.58
N ARG A 333 1.79 28.74 -8.69
CA ARG A 333 0.73 28.33 -9.64
C ARG A 333 -0.21 27.32 -9.00
N ILE A 334 0.31 26.30 -8.32
CA ILE A 334 -0.50 25.30 -7.61
C ILE A 334 -1.34 25.96 -6.51
N GLU A 335 -0.76 26.83 -5.68
CA GLU A 335 -1.48 27.58 -4.64
C GLU A 335 -2.65 28.41 -5.23
N THR A 336 -2.47 28.96 -6.42
CA THR A 336 -3.52 29.70 -7.13
C THR A 336 -4.65 28.78 -7.59
N LEU A 337 -4.31 27.64 -8.17
CA LEU A 337 -5.29 26.63 -8.61
C LEU A 337 -6.08 26.06 -7.43
N VAL A 338 -5.39 25.69 -6.35
CA VAL A 338 -6.00 25.19 -5.12
C VAL A 338 -7.01 26.20 -4.55
N ARG A 339 -6.64 27.49 -4.45
CA ARG A 339 -7.56 28.54 -3.99
C ARG A 339 -8.79 28.69 -4.88
N SER A 340 -8.64 28.49 -6.18
CA SER A 340 -9.76 28.61 -7.15
C SER A 340 -10.67 27.38 -7.19
N ALA A 341 -10.18 26.20 -6.82
CA ALA A 341 -10.91 24.94 -6.89
C ALA A 341 -11.97 24.76 -5.78
N GLY A 342 -12.05 25.69 -4.82
CA GLY A 342 -12.99 25.65 -3.71
C GLY A 342 -12.53 24.78 -2.54
N GLN A 343 -13.41 24.57 -1.56
CA GLN A 343 -13.08 23.83 -0.34
C GLN A 343 -12.96 22.33 -0.58
N ALA A 344 -12.15 21.67 0.24
CA ALA A 344 -12.04 20.22 0.24
C ALA A 344 -13.37 19.57 0.67
N VAL A 345 -14.00 18.85 -0.25
CA VAL A 345 -15.15 18.00 0.04
C VAL A 345 -14.61 16.61 0.37
N THR A 346 -14.62 16.25 1.65
CA THR A 346 -14.33 14.88 2.07
C THR A 346 -15.55 14.00 1.84
N ALA A 347 -15.32 12.78 1.37
CA ALA A 347 -16.38 11.78 1.29
C ALA A 347 -17.00 11.55 2.68
N PRO A 348 -18.32 11.35 2.76
CA PRO A 348 -19.02 11.24 4.03
C PRO A 348 -18.54 10.01 4.81
N VAL A 349 -18.25 10.22 6.10
CA VAL A 349 -17.90 9.17 7.04
C VAL A 349 -19.18 8.56 7.60
N PRO A 350 -19.40 7.23 7.50
CA PRO A 350 -20.57 6.59 8.08
C PRO A 350 -20.54 6.67 9.61
N ALA A 351 -21.69 6.98 10.22
CA ALA A 351 -21.80 7.15 11.68
C ALA A 351 -21.31 5.93 12.49
N ALA A 352 -21.44 4.72 11.92
CA ALA A 352 -21.03 3.48 12.58
C ALA A 352 -19.51 3.36 12.82
N CYS A 353 -18.69 4.04 12.01
CA CYS A 353 -17.23 4.05 12.12
C CYS A 353 -16.66 5.44 12.36
N THR A 354 -17.50 6.46 12.59
CA THR A 354 -17.01 7.74 13.13
C THR A 354 -16.28 7.47 14.44
N HIS A 355 -15.06 8.00 14.53
CA HIS A 355 -14.24 7.91 15.73
C HIS A 355 -14.86 8.73 16.86
N HIS A 356 -14.94 8.14 18.05
CA HIS A 356 -15.28 8.82 19.29
C HIS A 356 -14.16 8.63 20.34
N PRO A 357 -13.93 9.63 21.22
CA PRO A 357 -13.00 9.47 22.33
C PRO A 357 -13.29 8.20 23.15
N GLY A 358 -12.26 7.38 23.35
CA GLY A 358 -12.37 6.10 24.05
C GLY A 358 -12.39 4.89 23.11
N ASP A 359 -12.59 5.09 21.80
CA ASP A 359 -12.40 4.02 20.81
C ASP A 359 -10.96 3.51 20.79
N GLU A 360 -10.00 4.39 21.09
CA GLU A 360 -8.59 4.03 21.29
C GLU A 360 -8.48 2.87 22.25
N ALA A 361 -9.19 2.90 23.39
CA ALA A 361 -9.15 1.89 24.43
C ALA A 361 -9.87 0.58 24.05
N ARG A 362 -10.80 0.61 23.09
CA ARG A 362 -11.61 -0.55 22.67
C ARG A 362 -10.98 -1.33 21.53
N ILE A 363 -10.19 -0.67 20.68
CA ILE A 363 -9.65 -1.27 19.47
C ILE A 363 -8.28 -1.87 19.74
N ALA A 364 -8.11 -3.11 19.32
CA ALA A 364 -6.86 -3.83 19.47
C ALA A 364 -5.73 -3.11 18.69
N GLN A 365 -4.55 -3.06 19.30
CA GLN A 365 -3.36 -2.63 18.56
C GLN A 365 -2.89 -3.78 17.65
N PRO A 366 -2.22 -3.51 16.52
CA PRO A 366 -1.56 -4.57 15.78
C PRO A 366 -0.60 -5.39 16.64
N GLY A 367 -0.48 -6.67 16.31
CA GLY A 367 0.68 -7.46 16.72
C GLY A 367 1.97 -6.86 16.14
N ARG A 368 3.10 -7.08 16.80
CA ARG A 368 4.42 -6.74 16.26
C ARG A 368 5.41 -7.85 16.59
N THR A 369 6.36 -8.06 15.69
CA THR A 369 7.41 -9.07 15.87
C THR A 369 8.45 -8.60 16.88
N LEU A 370 8.66 -9.39 17.92
CA LEU A 370 9.70 -9.21 18.92
C LEU A 370 10.85 -10.18 18.63
N THR A 371 12.08 -9.68 18.60
CA THR A 371 13.27 -10.49 18.30
C THR A 371 13.92 -11.09 19.55
N GLY A 372 13.44 -10.73 20.74
CA GLY A 372 13.91 -11.21 22.03
C GLY A 372 13.04 -10.73 23.17
N PRO A 373 13.34 -11.15 24.42
CA PRO A 373 12.66 -10.63 25.61
C PRO A 373 12.79 -9.10 25.67
N ALA A 374 11.67 -8.43 25.94
CA ALA A 374 11.58 -6.97 25.94
C ALA A 374 11.12 -6.42 27.31
N ALA A 375 10.78 -5.13 27.38
CA ALA A 375 10.43 -4.49 28.63
C ALA A 375 9.06 -5.01 29.13
N SER A 376 9.01 -5.48 30.37
CA SER A 376 7.76 -5.95 30.97
C SER A 376 6.83 -4.81 31.39
N GLY A 377 7.31 -3.57 31.37
CA GLY A 377 6.58 -2.39 31.82
C GLY A 377 5.99 -2.59 33.22
N ASP A 378 4.75 -2.13 33.39
CA ASP A 378 4.00 -2.24 34.65
C ASP A 378 3.17 -3.53 34.76
N LEU A 379 3.19 -4.40 33.75
CA LEU A 379 2.44 -5.66 33.78
C LEU A 379 3.01 -6.54 34.90
N PRO A 380 2.22 -6.89 35.93
CA PRO A 380 2.78 -7.60 37.08
C PRO A 380 3.32 -8.97 36.67
N PRO A 381 4.57 -9.30 37.02
CA PRO A 381 5.10 -10.63 36.76
C PRO A 381 4.39 -11.65 37.66
N GLY A 382 4.23 -12.86 37.16
CA GLY A 382 3.60 -13.93 37.93
C GLY A 382 3.06 -15.05 37.07
N SER A 383 2.51 -16.06 37.74
CA SER A 383 1.73 -17.11 37.07
C SER A 383 0.25 -16.82 37.25
N TYR A 384 -0.49 -16.90 36.15
CA TYR A 384 -1.90 -16.60 36.06
C TYR A 384 -2.64 -17.83 35.56
N ARG A 385 -3.76 -18.18 36.19
CA ARG A 385 -4.56 -19.35 35.84
C ARG A 385 -5.90 -18.93 35.28
N TYR A 386 -6.31 -19.67 34.27
CA TYR A 386 -7.57 -19.55 33.57
C TYR A 386 -8.13 -20.95 33.35
N ALA A 387 -9.44 -21.11 33.49
CA ALA A 387 -10.07 -22.42 33.33
C ALA A 387 -11.46 -22.29 32.73
N PHE A 388 -11.81 -23.23 31.84
CA PHE A 388 -13.13 -23.38 31.27
C PHE A 388 -13.59 -24.83 31.35
N SER A 389 -14.87 -25.03 31.70
CA SER A 389 -15.57 -26.28 31.39
C SER A 389 -16.15 -26.25 29.98
N VAL A 390 -16.51 -27.42 29.44
CA VAL A 390 -17.22 -27.55 28.16
C VAL A 390 -18.55 -26.78 28.21
N ASP A 391 -19.33 -26.95 29.27
CA ASP A 391 -20.62 -26.27 29.45
C ASP A 391 -20.49 -24.75 29.44
N GLU A 392 -19.43 -24.20 30.05
CA GLU A 392 -19.17 -22.77 30.03
C GLU A 392 -18.90 -22.24 28.61
N LEU A 393 -18.24 -23.03 27.76
CA LEU A 393 -17.93 -22.66 26.38
C LEU A 393 -19.15 -22.80 25.47
N LEU A 394 -19.94 -23.85 25.63
CA LEU A 394 -21.22 -24.03 24.93
C LEU A 394 -22.21 -22.90 25.25
N ALA A 395 -22.33 -22.51 26.52
CA ALA A 395 -23.18 -21.39 26.93
C ALA A 395 -22.74 -20.04 26.35
N ARG A 396 -21.50 -19.96 25.82
CA ARG A 396 -20.94 -18.79 25.13
C ARG A 396 -21.07 -18.86 23.61
N GLY A 397 -21.72 -19.90 23.08
CA GLY A 397 -22.04 -20.04 21.67
C GLY A 397 -20.99 -20.77 20.83
N LEU A 398 -20.00 -21.41 21.46
CA LEU A 398 -19.14 -22.37 20.75
C LEU A 398 -19.96 -23.62 20.41
N ASP A 399 -19.62 -24.25 19.29
CA ASP A 399 -20.14 -25.59 19.01
C ASP A 399 -19.49 -26.64 19.92
N GLN A 400 -20.02 -27.86 19.89
CA GLN A 400 -19.56 -28.96 20.73
C GLN A 400 -18.07 -29.27 20.51
N HIS A 401 -17.61 -29.25 19.26
CA HIS A 401 -16.25 -29.63 18.92
C HIS A 401 -15.26 -28.60 19.49
N ASP A 402 -15.53 -27.31 19.27
CA ASP A 402 -14.69 -26.23 19.77
C ASP A 402 -14.71 -26.13 21.30
N ALA A 403 -15.87 -26.36 21.92
CA ALA A 403 -16.00 -26.36 23.37
C ALA A 403 -15.18 -27.49 24.02
N GLU A 404 -15.22 -28.70 23.47
CA GLU A 404 -14.42 -29.84 23.95
C GLU A 404 -12.92 -29.61 23.77
N ASN A 405 -12.51 -29.03 22.63
CA ASN A 405 -11.12 -28.74 22.32
C ASN A 405 -10.51 -27.61 23.14
N ASN A 406 -11.31 -26.68 23.65
CA ASN A 406 -10.81 -25.51 24.40
C ASN A 406 -11.03 -25.62 25.92
N ALA A 407 -11.89 -26.55 26.38
CA ALA A 407 -12.09 -26.78 27.80
C ALA A 407 -10.83 -27.32 28.47
N GLY A 408 -10.50 -26.79 29.65
CA GLY A 408 -9.26 -27.14 30.35
C GLY A 408 -8.78 -26.06 31.28
N VAL A 409 -7.54 -26.22 31.75
CA VAL A 409 -6.83 -25.28 32.60
C VAL A 409 -5.62 -24.76 31.86
N THR A 410 -5.58 -23.44 31.67
CA THR A 410 -4.43 -22.71 31.15
C THR A 410 -3.71 -22.04 32.31
N THR A 411 -2.40 -22.25 32.42
CA THR A 411 -1.53 -21.49 33.31
C THR A 411 -0.53 -20.70 32.48
N TRP A 412 -0.56 -19.38 32.61
CA TRP A 412 0.25 -18.45 31.85
C TRP A 412 1.22 -17.72 32.79
N THR A 413 2.51 -17.89 32.55
CA THR A 413 3.60 -17.27 33.30
C THR A 413 4.15 -16.10 32.51
N LEU A 414 4.23 -14.94 33.14
CA LEU A 414 4.78 -13.71 32.58
C LEU A 414 5.94 -13.25 33.46
N GLN A 415 7.14 -13.25 32.90
CA GLN A 415 8.33 -12.84 33.65
C GLN A 415 9.44 -12.33 32.73
N ALA A 416 9.97 -11.15 33.02
CA ALA A 416 11.15 -10.59 32.38
C ALA A 416 11.08 -10.61 30.83
N GLY A 417 9.94 -10.19 30.29
CA GLY A 417 9.70 -10.14 28.84
C GLY A 417 9.54 -11.51 28.18
N ARG A 418 9.43 -12.59 28.97
CA ARG A 418 9.16 -13.95 28.51
C ARG A 418 7.79 -14.41 28.99
N TRP A 419 7.03 -14.97 28.07
CA TRP A 419 5.78 -15.61 28.40
C TRP A 419 5.89 -17.11 28.16
N HIS A 420 5.24 -17.88 29.03
CA HIS A 420 5.12 -19.33 28.88
C HIS A 420 3.74 -19.76 29.34
N TYR A 421 2.96 -20.42 28.49
CA TYR A 421 1.68 -20.99 28.87
C TYR A 421 1.71 -22.51 28.81
N VAL A 422 0.98 -23.13 29.73
CA VAL A 422 0.69 -24.56 29.76
C VAL A 422 -0.81 -24.74 29.72
N TRP A 423 -1.32 -25.44 28.70
CA TRP A 423 -2.72 -25.84 28.62
C TRP A 423 -2.87 -27.33 28.95
N LYS A 424 -3.80 -27.59 29.87
CA LYS A 424 -4.17 -28.93 30.33
C LYS A 424 -5.63 -29.17 29.90
N PRO A 425 -5.91 -30.02 28.92
CA PRO A 425 -7.28 -30.27 28.46
C PRO A 425 -8.15 -30.83 29.58
N ALA A 426 -9.45 -30.49 29.57
CA ALA A 426 -10.43 -31.06 30.49
C ALA A 426 -10.79 -32.51 30.13
N ILE A 427 -10.71 -32.88 28.84
CA ILE A 427 -11.02 -34.21 28.32
C ILE A 427 -9.72 -34.96 28.00
N SER A 428 -9.53 -36.11 28.61
CA SER A 428 -8.38 -36.98 28.33
C SER A 428 -8.55 -37.69 26.98
N GLY A 429 -7.68 -37.42 26.01
CA GLY A 429 -7.66 -38.11 24.72
C GLY A 429 -7.59 -37.22 23.48
N LEU A 430 -7.83 -35.91 23.61
CA LEU A 430 -7.72 -34.89 22.55
C LEU A 430 -6.25 -34.52 22.26
N ASN A 431 -5.43 -35.52 21.92
CA ASN A 431 -3.95 -35.57 21.95
C ASN A 431 -3.47 -36.27 23.23
N ARG A 432 -3.17 -37.59 23.11
CA ARG A 432 -2.54 -38.55 24.05
C ARG A 432 -2.68 -38.34 25.59
N PRO A 433 -2.90 -39.41 26.38
CA PRO A 433 -2.89 -39.33 27.85
C PRO A 433 -1.61 -38.66 28.38
N GLY A 434 -1.74 -37.50 29.04
CA GLY A 434 -0.61 -36.71 29.56
C GLY A 434 -0.04 -35.63 28.63
N ALA A 435 -0.64 -35.36 27.47
CA ALA A 435 -0.17 -34.29 26.59
C ALA A 435 -0.56 -32.90 27.13
N TYR A 436 0.46 -32.12 27.47
CA TYR A 436 0.33 -30.69 27.72
C TYR A 436 0.68 -29.95 26.43
N THR A 437 -0.12 -28.96 26.04
CA THR A 437 0.34 -27.99 25.04
C THR A 437 1.06 -26.88 25.79
N THR A 438 2.32 -26.65 25.44
CA THR A 438 3.17 -25.63 26.07
C THR A 438 3.61 -24.65 25.02
N CYS A 439 3.44 -23.35 25.23
CA CYS A 439 4.09 -22.39 24.34
C CYS A 439 4.73 -21.27 25.06
N GLU A 440 5.63 -20.66 24.35
CA GLU A 440 6.46 -19.61 24.85
C GLU A 440 6.75 -18.59 23.77
N GLY A 441 7.25 -17.47 24.27
CA GLY A 441 7.95 -16.50 23.46
C GLY A 441 8.14 -15.22 24.22
N TRP A 442 8.15 -14.12 23.49
CA TRP A 442 8.52 -12.81 24.00
C TRP A 442 7.30 -11.92 24.18
N TYR A 443 7.38 -11.04 25.16
CA TYR A 443 6.42 -9.95 25.28
C TYR A 443 7.11 -8.63 25.62
N ASP A 444 6.51 -7.54 25.16
CA ASP A 444 6.86 -6.15 25.47
C ASP A 444 5.61 -5.40 25.94
N VAL A 445 5.75 -4.48 26.88
CA VAL A 445 4.63 -3.73 27.45
C VAL A 445 4.91 -2.24 27.39
N GLN A 446 3.94 -1.50 26.86
CA GLN A 446 3.94 -0.05 26.86
C GLN A 446 2.57 0.45 27.34
N GLY A 447 2.57 1.15 28.47
CA GLY A 447 1.32 1.53 29.14
C GLY A 447 0.46 0.29 29.45
N ASN A 448 -0.79 0.31 29.00
CA ASN A 448 -1.74 -0.78 29.22
C ASN A 448 -1.83 -1.78 28.06
N THR A 449 -0.87 -1.78 27.12
CA THR A 449 -0.85 -2.70 25.98
C THR A 449 0.37 -3.60 26.07
N ALA A 450 0.15 -4.90 25.87
CA ALA A 450 1.21 -5.90 25.74
C ALA A 450 1.21 -6.46 24.31
N TRP A 451 2.40 -6.62 23.75
CA TRP A 451 2.63 -7.29 22.47
C TRP A 451 3.35 -8.59 22.73
N PHE A 452 2.98 -9.61 21.97
CA PHE A 452 3.48 -10.97 22.13
C PHE A 452 4.01 -11.48 20.79
N THR A 453 5.06 -12.28 20.86
CA THR A 453 5.57 -13.11 19.75
C THR A 453 5.68 -14.53 20.24
N THR A 454 5.19 -15.48 19.45
CA THR A 454 5.28 -16.91 19.71
C THR A 454 6.55 -17.47 19.09
N THR A 455 7.40 -18.12 19.89
CA THR A 455 8.65 -18.73 19.42
C THR A 455 8.52 -20.24 19.23
N THR A 456 7.57 -20.88 19.91
CA THR A 456 7.27 -22.31 19.75
C THR A 456 6.73 -22.60 18.34
N LYS A 457 7.22 -23.69 17.73
CA LYS A 457 6.75 -24.18 16.42
C LYS A 457 6.26 -25.62 16.54
N TYR A 458 5.10 -25.92 15.98
CA TYR A 458 4.56 -27.28 15.88
C TYR A 458 4.30 -27.67 14.43
N ASP A 459 4.39 -28.98 14.15
CA ASP A 459 3.98 -29.51 12.85
C ASP A 459 2.45 -29.47 12.73
N GLY A 460 1.93 -28.78 11.71
CA GLY A 460 0.49 -28.65 11.47
C GLY A 460 -0.18 -27.39 12.05
N GLY A 461 0.56 -26.48 12.68
CA GLY A 461 0.02 -25.17 13.12
C GLY A 461 0.81 -24.52 14.25
N GLY A 462 0.43 -23.29 14.61
CA GLY A 462 0.93 -22.60 15.80
C GLY A 462 0.01 -22.85 16.99
N CYS A 463 0.56 -22.91 18.20
CA CYS A 463 -0.24 -23.03 19.42
C CYS A 463 -0.78 -21.70 19.96
N ALA A 464 -0.25 -20.60 19.43
CA ALA A 464 -0.72 -19.23 19.62
C ALA A 464 -0.41 -18.47 18.31
N PRO A 465 -1.02 -17.29 18.08
CA PRO A 465 -0.71 -16.50 16.90
C PRO A 465 0.78 -16.14 16.84
N PRO A 466 1.39 -16.06 15.64
CA PRO A 466 2.81 -15.71 15.51
C PRO A 466 3.14 -14.39 16.22
N THR A 467 2.29 -13.38 16.05
CA THR A 467 2.32 -12.13 16.79
C THR A 467 0.90 -11.71 17.15
N TRP A 468 0.74 -11.06 18.30
CA TRP A 468 -0.55 -10.52 18.72
C TRP A 468 -0.35 -9.43 19.77
N SER A 469 -1.40 -8.64 20.03
CA SER A 469 -1.42 -7.70 21.13
C SER A 469 -2.69 -7.84 21.94
N ALA A 470 -2.65 -7.37 23.18
CA ALA A 470 -3.83 -7.21 24.00
C ALA A 470 -3.63 -6.06 24.99
N ARG A 471 -4.74 -5.42 25.37
CA ARG A 471 -4.77 -4.54 26.51
C ARG A 471 -4.94 -5.31 27.79
N TRP A 472 -4.37 -4.78 28.87
CA TRP A 472 -4.42 -5.40 30.17
C TRP A 472 -4.84 -4.43 31.27
N THR A 473 -5.53 -4.96 32.27
CA THR A 473 -5.73 -4.32 33.56
C THR A 473 -5.46 -5.33 34.67
N ALA A 474 -4.88 -4.87 35.77
CA ALA A 474 -4.63 -5.71 36.94
C ALA A 474 -5.31 -5.09 38.18
N GLN A 475 -6.04 -5.91 38.94
CA GLN A 475 -6.65 -5.50 40.19
C GLN A 475 -6.47 -6.58 41.26
N GLY A 476 -5.66 -6.30 42.27
CA GLY A 476 -5.33 -7.28 43.31
C GLY A 476 -4.68 -8.53 42.72
N ARG A 477 -5.38 -9.66 42.73
CA ARG A 477 -4.91 -10.94 42.17
C ARG A 477 -5.44 -11.24 40.77
N THR A 478 -6.20 -10.33 40.15
CA THR A 478 -6.77 -10.57 38.83
C THR A 478 -6.02 -9.81 37.74
N LEU A 479 -5.89 -10.44 36.57
CA LEU A 479 -5.39 -9.84 35.33
C LEU A 479 -6.44 -10.05 34.25
N SER A 480 -6.96 -8.97 33.68
CA SER A 480 -7.97 -9.03 32.61
C SER A 480 -7.34 -8.57 31.31
N TRP A 481 -7.59 -9.32 30.24
CA TRP A 481 -7.23 -8.95 28.88
C TRP A 481 -8.44 -8.38 28.16
N THR A 482 -8.24 -7.35 27.35
CA THR A 482 -9.24 -6.76 26.46
C THR A 482 -8.59 -6.38 25.14
N ALA A 483 -9.39 -6.09 24.10
CA ALA A 483 -8.88 -5.65 22.81
C ALA A 483 -7.75 -6.56 22.27
N VAL A 484 -7.98 -7.87 22.30
CA VAL A 484 -7.04 -8.87 21.77
C VAL A 484 -7.07 -8.80 20.24
N SER A 485 -5.90 -8.65 19.63
CA SER A 485 -5.78 -8.38 18.18
C SER A 485 -6.12 -9.56 17.28
N VAL A 486 -6.29 -10.76 17.85
CA VAL A 486 -6.65 -11.97 17.12
C VAL A 486 -8.00 -12.46 17.64
N ALA A 487 -9.03 -12.33 16.81
CA ALA A 487 -10.42 -12.53 17.19
C ALA A 487 -10.68 -13.92 17.79
N ASP A 488 -10.16 -14.98 17.17
CA ASP A 488 -10.36 -16.36 17.61
C ASP A 488 -9.84 -16.59 19.04
N PHE A 489 -8.72 -15.95 19.39
CA PHE A 489 -8.12 -16.05 20.72
C PHE A 489 -8.78 -15.11 21.73
N ALA A 490 -9.39 -14.02 21.28
CA ALA A 490 -10.12 -13.08 22.14
C ALA A 490 -11.25 -13.77 22.91
N TYR A 491 -11.96 -14.71 22.26
CA TYR A 491 -13.05 -15.48 22.88
C TYR A 491 -12.62 -16.23 24.13
N VAL A 492 -11.37 -16.72 24.16
CA VAL A 492 -10.85 -17.48 25.30
C VAL A 492 -10.11 -16.56 26.26
N TRP A 493 -9.19 -15.71 25.80
CA TRP A 493 -8.28 -14.98 26.70
C TRP A 493 -8.89 -13.73 27.34
N ALA A 494 -9.88 -13.11 26.68
CA ALA A 494 -10.50 -11.86 27.14
C ALA A 494 -11.89 -12.05 27.76
N SER A 495 -12.38 -13.29 27.91
CA SER A 495 -13.76 -13.56 28.33
C SER A 495 -13.99 -13.56 29.85
N LYS A 496 -12.96 -13.77 30.68
CA LYS A 496 -13.00 -13.47 32.13
C LYS A 496 -11.60 -13.17 32.69
N PRO A 497 -11.49 -12.59 33.90
CA PRO A 497 -10.18 -12.30 34.50
C PRO A 497 -9.39 -13.56 34.83
N TRP A 498 -8.08 -13.49 34.62
CA TRP A 498 -7.11 -14.51 35.02
C TRP A 498 -6.73 -14.35 36.48
N GLN A 499 -6.60 -15.46 37.20
CA GLN A 499 -6.28 -15.47 38.62
C GLN A 499 -4.79 -15.69 38.84
N ARG A 500 -4.11 -14.73 39.47
CA ARG A 500 -2.71 -14.91 39.86
C ARG A 500 -2.61 -16.03 40.90
N ILE A 501 -1.63 -16.92 40.70
CA ILE A 501 -1.36 -18.08 41.58
C ILE A 501 0.04 -18.01 42.21
N SER A 502 1.00 -17.31 41.61
CA SER A 502 2.32 -17.00 42.18
C SER A 502 2.87 -15.67 41.67
#